data_AF-A0A9E3GV62-F1
#
_entry.id   AF-A0A9E3GV62-F1
#
_cell.length_a   1.000
_cell.length_b   1.000
_cell.length_c   1.000
_cell.angle_alpha   90.00
_cell.angle_beta   90.00
_cell.angle_gamma   90.00
#
_symmetry.space_group_name_H-M   'P 1'
#
loop_
_entity.id
_entity.type
_entity.pdbx_description
1 polymer ?
#
loop_
_entity_poly.entity_id
_entity_poly.type
_entity_poly.pdbx_seq_one_letter_code
_entity_poly.pdbx_strand_id
1 'polypeptide(L)'
;MNDTVADRRPAAHAADESQGERQFLTLILAGQLCGIPVLAVRDVLGDQAIARIPLAPPDVAGSLNLRGRIVTAIDLRRRLRLPPAPPGTRRMSVVTEQGGELYAFLVDQVAEVMNLPASAFEHSPPTLPAEWAEHCQGVYRLEGRLLVVLDVARLLAVAVPA
;
A
#
# COMPACT_ATOMS: atom_id res chain seq x y z
N MET A 1 28.21 30.70 40.24
CA MET A 1 28.74 29.49 40.89
C MET A 1 27.56 28.53 41.05
N ASN A 2 27.66 27.40 40.36
CA ASN A 2 26.69 26.31 40.26
C ASN A 2 26.13 25.85 41.61
N ASP A 3 24.89 25.33 41.65
CA ASP A 3 24.70 23.87 41.52
C ASP A 3 23.23 23.49 41.34
N THR A 4 22.98 22.93 40.15
CA THR A 4 21.77 22.28 39.70
C THR A 4 21.79 20.84 40.21
N VAL A 5 20.81 20.47 41.05
CA VAL A 5 20.59 19.07 41.45
C VAL A 5 19.25 18.59 40.89
N ALA A 6 19.38 17.76 39.87
CA ALA A 6 18.54 16.60 39.53
C ALA A 6 17.04 16.81 39.26
N ASP A 7 16.72 17.25 38.03
CA ASP A 7 15.46 16.86 37.36
C ASP A 7 15.63 15.45 36.77
N ARG A 8 15.22 14.42 37.52
CA ARG A 8 15.04 13.06 36.98
C ARG A 8 13.69 13.01 36.26
N ARG A 9 13.66 13.42 34.98
CA ARG A 9 12.57 13.04 34.07
C ARG A 9 12.78 11.59 33.60
N PRO A 10 11.78 10.71 33.70
CA PRO A 10 11.89 9.40 33.09
C PRO A 10 11.80 9.55 31.57
N ALA A 11 12.90 9.23 30.89
CA ALA A 11 12.93 8.88 29.47
C ALA A 11 12.27 7.51 29.31
N ALA A 12 10.95 7.48 29.18
CA ALA A 12 10.21 6.24 28.94
C ALA A 12 9.03 6.54 28.02
N HIS A 13 9.26 6.62 26.71
CA HIS A 13 8.22 6.49 25.67
C HIS A 13 8.76 6.08 24.29
N ALA A 14 9.98 5.56 24.18
CA ALA A 14 10.58 5.12 22.90
C ALA A 14 10.73 3.59 22.77
N ALA A 15 10.11 2.80 23.66
CA ALA A 15 10.36 1.36 23.76
C ALA A 15 9.12 0.47 23.56
N ASP A 16 7.94 1.03 23.23
CA ASP A 16 6.68 0.27 23.22
C ASP A 16 6.05 0.08 21.82
N GLU A 17 6.60 0.67 20.76
CA GLU A 17 6.13 0.41 19.38
C GLU A 17 6.66 -0.93 18.81
N SER A 18 7.62 -1.55 19.50
CA SER A 18 8.34 -2.75 19.04
C SER A 18 7.65 -4.09 19.36
N GLN A 19 6.54 -4.08 20.11
CA GLN A 19 5.85 -5.30 20.60
C GLN A 19 4.47 -5.56 19.96
N GLY A 20 4.11 -4.83 18.90
CA GLY A 20 2.85 -5.05 18.18
C GLY A 20 2.98 -6.00 16.98
N GLU A 21 1.90 -6.70 16.62
CA GLU A 21 1.77 -7.33 15.31
C GLU A 21 1.14 -6.34 14.31
N ARG A 22 1.63 -6.34 13.08
CA ARG A 22 1.05 -5.61 11.96
C ARG A 22 0.42 -6.60 11.00
N GLN A 23 -0.81 -6.32 10.57
CA GLN A 23 -1.55 -7.18 9.65
C GLN A 23 -1.60 -6.57 8.26
N PHE A 24 -1.29 -7.37 7.26
CA PHE A 24 -1.24 -6.94 5.86
C PHE A 24 -2.09 -7.84 4.99
N LEU A 25 -2.92 -7.24 4.14
CA LEU A 25 -3.44 -7.96 2.98
C LEU A 25 -2.31 -8.04 1.95
N THR A 26 -1.94 -9.26 1.57
CA THR A 26 -0.89 -9.45 0.57
C THR A 26 -1.47 -9.53 -0.84
N LEU A 27 -0.71 -8.97 -1.77
CA LEU A 27 -1.08 -8.84 -3.17
C LEU A 27 0.13 -9.10 -4.07
N ILE A 28 -0.13 -9.63 -5.26
CA ILE A 28 0.88 -9.93 -6.26
C ILE A 28 0.78 -8.91 -7.39
N LEU A 29 1.92 -8.34 -7.76
CA LEU A 29 2.07 -7.39 -8.86
C LEU A 29 3.30 -7.78 -9.68
N ALA A 30 3.10 -8.22 -10.92
CA ALA A 30 4.17 -8.70 -11.81
C ALA A 30 5.08 -9.77 -11.16
N GLY A 31 4.54 -10.60 -10.26
CA GLY A 31 5.29 -11.60 -9.50
C GLY A 31 5.92 -11.10 -8.19
N GLN A 32 5.93 -9.79 -7.93
CA GLN A 32 6.38 -9.20 -6.68
C GLN A 32 5.29 -9.31 -5.60
N LEU A 33 5.68 -9.73 -4.38
CA LEU A 33 4.80 -9.70 -3.21
C LEU A 33 4.80 -8.31 -2.60
N CYS A 34 3.61 -7.74 -2.49
CA CYS A 34 3.37 -6.48 -1.83
C CYS A 34 2.34 -6.66 -0.72
N GLY A 35 2.33 -5.73 0.23
CA GLY A 35 1.37 -5.70 1.33
C GLY A 35 0.83 -4.30 1.52
N ILE A 36 -0.47 -4.21 1.82
CA ILE A 36 -1.10 -3.00 2.33
C ILE A 36 -1.68 -3.29 3.73
N PRO A 37 -1.69 -2.31 4.65
CA PRO A 37 -2.29 -2.51 5.96
C PRO A 37 -3.75 -2.98 5.83
N VAL A 38 -4.10 -4.06 6.52
CA VAL A 38 -5.45 -4.65 6.41
C VAL A 38 -6.54 -3.65 6.79
N LEU A 39 -6.24 -2.74 7.73
CA LEU A 39 -7.15 -1.70 8.19
C LEU A 39 -7.50 -0.66 7.11
N ALA A 40 -6.66 -0.52 6.08
CA ALA A 40 -6.95 0.35 4.94
C ALA A 40 -7.87 -0.32 3.91
N VAL A 41 -8.07 -1.64 4.00
CA VAL A 41 -8.87 -2.41 3.05
C VAL A 41 -10.33 -2.43 3.49
N ARG A 42 -11.24 -2.18 2.54
CA ARG A 42 -12.69 -2.22 2.74
C ARG A 42 -13.34 -3.42 2.07
N ASP A 43 -12.88 -3.78 0.88
CA ASP A 43 -13.45 -4.88 0.11
C ASP A 43 -12.41 -5.47 -0.85
N VAL A 44 -12.60 -6.71 -1.26
CA VAL A 44 -11.79 -7.36 -2.30
C VAL A 44 -12.76 -7.92 -3.34
N LEU A 45 -12.70 -7.33 -4.53
CA LEU A 45 -13.55 -7.68 -5.65
C LEU A 45 -12.75 -8.48 -6.68
N GLY A 46 -13.43 -9.39 -7.37
CA GLY A 46 -12.87 -10.08 -8.52
C GLY A 46 -12.69 -9.15 -9.73
N ASP A 47 -12.76 -9.73 -10.93
CA ASP A 47 -12.71 -8.95 -12.17
C ASP A 47 -13.92 -8.01 -12.25
N GLN A 48 -13.67 -6.73 -12.53
CA GLN A 48 -14.69 -5.67 -12.56
C GLN A 48 -14.62 -4.91 -13.89
N ALA A 49 -15.79 -4.51 -14.39
CA ALA A 49 -15.86 -3.61 -15.53
C ALA A 49 -15.40 -2.20 -15.11
N ILE A 50 -14.35 -1.69 -15.77
CA ILE A 50 -13.80 -0.36 -15.53
C ILE A 50 -14.25 0.59 -16.64
N ALA A 51 -15.00 1.62 -16.28
CA ALA A 51 -15.39 2.70 -17.17
C ALA A 51 -14.24 3.69 -17.31
N ARG A 52 -13.87 4.03 -18.56
CA ARG A 52 -12.78 4.98 -18.80
C ARG A 52 -13.18 6.38 -18.33
N ILE A 53 -12.29 7.03 -17.57
CA ILE A 53 -12.39 8.45 -17.25
C ILE A 53 -11.62 9.25 -18.31
N PRO A 54 -12.26 10.19 -19.04
CA PRO A 54 -11.56 11.04 -20.00
C PRO A 54 -10.46 11.88 -19.34
N LEU A 55 -9.33 12.07 -20.05
CA LEU A 55 -8.20 12.91 -19.63
C LEU A 55 -7.54 12.51 -18.29
N ALA A 56 -7.86 11.33 -17.75
CA ALA A 56 -7.25 10.85 -16.53
C ALA A 56 -5.75 10.53 -16.73
N PRO A 57 -4.92 10.68 -15.68
CA PRO A 57 -3.52 10.24 -15.71
C PRO A 57 -3.39 8.77 -16.11
N PRO A 58 -2.28 8.34 -16.74
CA PRO A 58 -2.10 6.98 -17.26
C PRO A 58 -2.28 5.85 -16.22
N ASP A 59 -1.95 6.14 -14.97
CA ASP A 59 -2.04 5.27 -13.80
C ASP A 59 -3.48 5.16 -13.24
N VAL A 60 -4.40 6.02 -13.68
CA VAL A 60 -5.84 5.85 -13.45
C VAL A 60 -6.43 4.97 -14.55
N ALA A 61 -6.87 3.77 -14.18
CA ALA A 61 -7.52 2.85 -15.10
C ALA A 61 -8.93 3.32 -15.50
N GLY A 62 -9.61 4.04 -14.60
CA GLY A 62 -10.95 4.57 -14.81
C GLY A 62 -11.76 4.59 -13.51
N SER A 63 -13.04 4.27 -13.59
CA SER A 63 -13.93 4.12 -12.44
C SER A 63 -14.72 2.80 -12.50
N LEU A 64 -15.18 2.34 -11.34
CA LEU A 64 -16.11 1.23 -11.20
C LEU A 64 -17.29 1.62 -10.31
N ASN A 65 -18.39 0.91 -10.45
CA ASN A 65 -19.58 1.12 -9.61
C ASN A 65 -19.56 0.12 -8.45
N LEU A 66 -19.39 0.62 -7.22
CA LEU A 66 -19.48 -0.17 -6.00
C LEU A 66 -20.75 0.21 -5.24
N ARG A 67 -21.77 -0.66 -5.30
CA ARG A 67 -23.05 -0.49 -4.59
C ARG A 67 -23.72 0.87 -4.87
N GLY A 68 -23.67 1.35 -6.11
CA GLY A 68 -24.23 2.64 -6.52
C GLY A 68 -23.29 3.84 -6.36
N ARG A 69 -22.08 3.64 -5.81
CA ARG A 69 -21.05 4.68 -5.67
C ARG A 69 -19.99 4.55 -6.76
N ILE A 70 -19.58 5.67 -7.34
CA ILE A 70 -18.46 5.71 -8.29
C ILE A 70 -17.16 5.65 -7.48
N VAL A 71 -16.31 4.68 -7.80
CA VAL A 71 -15.01 4.45 -7.16
C VAL A 71 -13.92 4.56 -8.21
N THR A 72 -12.90 5.38 -7.96
CA THR A 72 -11.76 5.53 -8.87
C THR A 72 -10.87 4.30 -8.82
N ALA A 73 -10.59 3.72 -9.99
CA ALA A 73 -9.74 2.56 -10.15
C ALA A 73 -8.33 2.98 -10.61
N ILE A 74 -7.31 2.59 -9.85
CA ILE A 74 -5.90 2.89 -10.07
C ILE A 74 -5.18 1.59 -10.45
N ASP A 75 -4.44 1.61 -11.56
CA ASP A 75 -3.64 0.46 -11.99
C ASP A 75 -2.31 0.45 -11.24
N LEU A 76 -2.16 -0.46 -10.26
CA LEU A 76 -0.94 -0.50 -9.45
C LEU A 76 0.30 -0.90 -10.24
N ARG A 77 0.15 -1.66 -11.34
CA ARG A 77 1.30 -1.97 -12.18
C ARG A 77 1.80 -0.72 -12.87
N ARG A 78 0.90 0.10 -13.44
CA ARG A 78 1.29 1.40 -14.02
C ARG A 78 1.83 2.35 -12.97
N ARG A 79 1.19 2.41 -11.81
CA ARG A 79 1.59 3.29 -10.69
C ARG A 79 3.00 2.97 -10.20
N LEU A 80 3.35 1.69 -10.11
CA LEU A 80 4.68 1.21 -9.70
C LEU A 80 5.64 0.97 -10.88
N ARG A 81 5.29 1.47 -12.08
CA ARG A 81 6.08 1.33 -13.32
C ARG A 81 6.47 -0.11 -13.68
N LEU A 82 5.64 -1.05 -13.28
CA LEU A 82 5.76 -2.46 -13.64
C LEU A 82 5.31 -2.70 -15.09
N PRO A 83 5.81 -3.78 -15.73
CA PRO A 83 5.31 -4.20 -17.03
C PRO A 83 3.78 -4.36 -16.98
N PRO A 84 3.03 -3.99 -18.03
CA PRO A 84 1.58 -4.18 -18.04
C PRO A 84 1.20 -5.65 -17.94
N ALA A 85 0.02 -5.94 -17.39
CA ALA A 85 -0.52 -7.29 -17.39
C ALA A 85 -0.77 -7.78 -18.83
N PRO A 86 -0.55 -9.07 -19.14
CA PRO A 86 -0.87 -9.62 -20.45
C PRO A 86 -2.37 -9.42 -20.80
N PRO A 87 -2.72 -9.23 -22.09
CA PRO A 87 -4.11 -9.15 -22.52
C PRO A 87 -4.93 -10.37 -22.05
N GLY A 88 -6.15 -10.13 -21.56
CA GLY A 88 -7.05 -11.18 -21.09
C GLY A 88 -6.74 -11.72 -19.67
N THR A 89 -5.70 -11.21 -19.01
CA THR A 89 -5.45 -11.53 -17.59
C THR A 89 -6.58 -10.99 -16.73
N ARG A 90 -7.26 -11.87 -15.99
CA ARG A 90 -8.22 -11.46 -14.95
C ARG A 90 -7.46 -10.75 -13.85
N ARG A 91 -7.94 -9.58 -13.45
CA ARG A 91 -7.38 -8.79 -12.36
C ARG A 91 -8.35 -8.75 -11.19
N MET A 92 -7.84 -8.41 -10.02
CA MET A 92 -8.64 -8.20 -8.82
C MET A 92 -8.63 -6.72 -8.45
N SER A 93 -9.66 -6.26 -7.77
CA SER A 93 -9.74 -4.89 -7.27
C SER A 93 -9.74 -4.91 -5.74
N VAL A 94 -8.75 -4.28 -5.13
CA VAL A 94 -8.69 -4.09 -3.68
C VAL A 94 -9.22 -2.70 -3.37
N VAL A 95 -10.37 -2.63 -2.71
CA VAL A 95 -11.01 -1.38 -2.35
C VAL A 95 -10.39 -0.86 -1.05
N THR A 96 -9.89 0.37 -1.08
CA THR A 96 -9.33 1.06 0.08
C THR A 96 -10.06 2.36 0.34
N GLU A 97 -10.03 2.83 1.58
CA GLU A 97 -10.58 4.14 1.94
C GLU A 97 -9.46 5.08 2.37
N GLN A 98 -9.50 6.32 1.89
CA GLN A 98 -8.61 7.38 2.35
C GLN A 98 -9.37 8.70 2.45
N GLY A 99 -9.39 9.28 3.65
CA GLY A 99 -10.09 10.54 3.90
C GLY A 99 -11.62 10.49 3.66
N GLY A 100 -12.25 9.32 3.84
CA GLY A 100 -13.69 9.12 3.59
C GLY A 100 -14.04 8.76 2.14
N GLU A 101 -13.08 8.84 1.22
CA GLU A 101 -13.26 8.49 -0.18
C GLU A 101 -12.78 7.07 -0.48
N LEU A 102 -13.49 6.38 -1.37
CA LEU A 102 -13.18 5.01 -1.78
C LEU A 102 -12.38 5.01 -3.07
N TYR A 103 -11.34 4.17 -3.09
CA TYR A 103 -10.48 3.93 -4.23
C TYR A 103 -10.33 2.42 -4.44
N ALA A 104 -10.12 2.01 -5.69
CA ALA A 104 -9.89 0.62 -6.04
C ALA A 104 -8.50 0.46 -6.65
N PHE A 105 -7.67 -0.38 -6.04
CA PHE A 105 -6.38 -0.78 -6.58
C PHE A 105 -6.54 -2.01 -7.45
N LEU A 106 -6.23 -1.90 -8.75
CA LEU A 106 -6.16 -3.04 -9.64
C LEU A 106 -4.84 -3.76 -9.43
N VAL A 107 -4.94 -5.04 -9.07
CA VAL A 107 -3.82 -5.94 -8.78
C VAL A 107 -3.94 -7.22 -9.59
N ASP A 108 -2.85 -7.97 -9.75
CA ASP A 108 -2.93 -9.24 -10.47
C ASP A 108 -3.69 -10.27 -9.63
N GLN A 109 -3.31 -10.39 -8.35
CA GLN A 109 -3.92 -11.34 -7.42
C GLN A 109 -3.88 -10.78 -6.00
N VAL A 110 -4.88 -11.17 -5.22
CA VAL A 110 -4.86 -11.07 -3.76
C VAL A 110 -4.50 -12.45 -3.20
N ALA A 111 -3.56 -12.48 -2.28
CA ALA A 111 -3.13 -13.70 -1.61
C ALA A 111 -3.74 -13.74 -0.20
N GLU A 112 -2.93 -14.02 0.83
CA GLU A 112 -3.39 -14.18 2.20
C GLU A 112 -3.24 -12.91 3.05
N VAL A 113 -3.83 -12.91 4.24
CA VAL A 113 -3.54 -11.92 5.27
C VAL A 113 -2.38 -12.43 6.11
N MET A 114 -1.32 -11.62 6.21
CA MET A 114 -0.14 -11.95 7.01
C MET A 114 -0.09 -11.09 8.28
N ASN A 115 0.15 -11.75 9.41
CA ASN A 115 0.50 -11.10 10.67
C ASN A 115 2.01 -11.12 10.83
N LEU A 116 2.64 -9.96 10.95
CA LEU A 116 4.09 -9.84 11.04
C LEU A 116 4.46 -9.00 12.28
N PRO A 117 5.46 -9.42 13.06
CA PRO A 117 5.89 -8.65 14.22
C PRO A 117 6.44 -7.30 13.75
N ALA A 118 6.07 -6.20 14.42
CA ALA A 118 6.54 -4.86 14.08
C ALA A 118 8.07 -4.76 14.12
N SER A 119 8.72 -5.53 14.99
CA SER A 119 10.18 -5.62 15.11
C SER A 119 10.90 -6.20 13.88
N ALA A 120 10.20 -6.94 13.01
CA ALA A 120 10.77 -7.46 11.76
C ALA A 120 10.62 -6.49 10.58
N PHE A 121 10.00 -5.32 10.79
CA PHE A 121 9.89 -4.29 9.77
C PHE A 121 11.23 -3.62 9.54
N GLU A 122 11.68 -3.60 8.30
CA GLU A 122 12.91 -2.92 7.89
C GLU A 122 12.55 -1.72 7.02
N HIS A 123 13.30 -0.62 7.17
CA HIS A 123 13.23 0.47 6.21
C HIS A 123 13.61 -0.04 4.82
N SER A 124 13.02 0.58 3.78
CA SER A 124 13.27 0.18 2.39
C SER A 124 14.77 0.11 2.11
N PRO A 125 15.29 -1.03 1.62
CA PRO A 125 16.71 -1.19 1.39
C PRO A 125 17.17 -0.20 0.31
N PRO A 126 18.43 0.26 0.34
CA PRO A 126 18.95 1.20 -0.66
C PRO A 126 18.99 0.61 -2.08
N THR A 127 18.83 -0.70 -2.21
CA THR A 127 18.74 -1.42 -3.49
C THR A 127 17.33 -1.39 -4.10
N LEU A 128 16.31 -0.94 -3.35
CA LEU A 128 14.97 -0.76 -3.88
C LEU A 128 14.97 0.43 -4.85
N PRO A 129 14.45 0.30 -6.08
CA PRO A 129 14.37 1.42 -7.01
C PRO A 129 13.68 2.65 -6.38
N ALA A 130 14.18 3.85 -6.65
CA ALA A 130 13.65 5.08 -6.05
C ALA A 130 12.14 5.26 -6.29
N GLU A 131 11.68 4.92 -7.49
CA GLU A 131 10.25 4.96 -7.87
C GLU A 131 9.37 4.01 -7.03
N TRP A 132 9.96 2.93 -6.49
CA TRP A 132 9.28 2.08 -5.51
C TRP A 132 9.38 2.66 -4.11
N ALA A 133 10.56 3.13 -3.70
CA ALA A 133 10.78 3.70 -2.39
C ALA A 133 9.83 4.88 -2.08
N GLU A 134 9.46 5.68 -3.09
CA GLU A 134 8.47 6.74 -2.99
C GLU A 134 7.08 6.23 -2.59
N HIS A 135 6.67 5.06 -3.06
CA HIS A 135 5.36 4.47 -2.77
C HIS A 135 5.37 3.44 -1.63
N CYS A 136 6.52 3.21 -1.00
CA CYS A 136 6.70 2.18 0.02
C CYS A 136 7.00 2.79 1.40
N GLN A 137 6.53 2.11 2.44
CA GLN A 137 6.88 2.42 3.84
C GLN A 137 8.19 1.73 4.24
N GLY A 138 8.41 0.52 3.71
CA GLY A 138 9.49 -0.37 4.09
C GLY A 138 9.21 -1.77 3.59
N VAL A 139 9.89 -2.74 4.19
CA VAL A 139 9.84 -4.14 3.76
C VAL A 139 9.84 -5.10 4.95
N TYR A 140 9.40 -6.32 4.70
CA TYR A 140 9.65 -7.46 5.56
C TYR A 140 10.42 -8.52 4.77
N ARG A 141 11.50 -9.02 5.38
CA ARG A 141 12.24 -10.16 4.83
C ARG A 141 11.58 -11.45 5.28
N LEU A 142 10.99 -12.18 4.34
CA LEU A 142 10.38 -13.48 4.55
C LEU A 142 11.35 -14.58 4.09
N GLU A 143 11.02 -15.84 4.38
CA GLU A 143 11.79 -16.98 3.89
C GLU A 143 11.74 -17.04 2.36
N GLY A 144 12.87 -16.70 1.71
CA GLY A 144 13.03 -16.78 0.26
C GLY A 144 12.34 -15.68 -0.56
N ARG A 145 11.70 -14.69 0.07
CA ARG A 145 11.05 -13.57 -0.64
C ARG A 145 10.98 -12.30 0.20
N LEU A 146 10.78 -11.17 -0.48
CA LEU A 146 10.59 -9.87 0.15
C LEU A 146 9.11 -9.48 0.06
N LEU A 147 8.53 -9.05 1.19
CA LEU A 147 7.24 -8.38 1.21
C LEU A 147 7.48 -6.87 1.21
N VAL A 148 7.05 -6.20 0.14
CA VAL A 148 7.15 -4.74 0.05
C VAL A 148 5.88 -4.11 0.63
N VAL A 149 6.03 -3.28 1.67
CA VAL A 149 4.89 -2.62 2.32
C VAL A 149 4.59 -1.32 1.60
N LEU A 150 3.45 -1.29 0.90
CA LEU A 150 3.01 -0.14 0.13
C LEU A 150 2.30 0.88 1.04
N ASP A 151 2.57 2.16 0.78
CA ASP A 151 1.89 3.26 1.42
C ASP A 151 0.66 3.66 0.62
N VAL A 152 -0.53 3.37 1.16
CA VAL A 152 -1.81 3.67 0.49
C VAL A 152 -1.96 5.16 0.19
N ALA A 153 -1.58 6.05 1.11
CA ALA A 153 -1.71 7.48 0.90
C ALA A 153 -0.80 7.98 -0.24
N ARG A 154 0.44 7.48 -0.31
CA ARG A 154 1.37 7.84 -1.40
C ARG A 154 0.99 7.22 -2.74
N LEU A 155 0.37 6.03 -2.74
CA LEU A 155 -0.21 5.44 -3.94
C LEU A 155 -1.38 6.30 -4.47
N LEU A 156 -2.19 6.86 -3.58
CA LEU A 156 -3.35 7.70 -3.89
C LEU A 156 -3.01 9.16 -4.17
N ALA A 157 -1.78 9.59 -3.93
CA ALA A 157 -1.27 10.90 -4.34
C ALA A 157 -1.11 10.97 -5.88
N VAL A 158 -2.18 10.66 -6.61
CA VAL A 158 -2.36 11.01 -8.00
C VAL A 158 -2.59 12.50 -7.98
N ALA A 159 -1.70 13.27 -8.61
CA ALA A 159 -1.95 14.69 -8.81
C ALA A 159 -3.24 14.82 -9.62
N VAL A 160 -4.36 15.03 -8.93
CA VAL A 160 -5.54 15.65 -9.52
C VAL A 160 -5.14 17.11 -9.64
N PRO A 161 -4.85 17.63 -10.84
CA PRO A 161 -4.71 19.08 -10.97
C PRO A 161 -6.03 19.68 -10.48
N ALA A 162 -5.93 20.55 -9.48
CA ALA A 162 -7.05 21.34 -8.97
C ALA A 162 -7.68 22.18 -10.09
#